data_AF-A0AA92H7M6-F1
#
_entry.id   AF-A0AA92H7M6-F1
#
_cell.length_a   1.000
_cell.length_b   1.000
_cell.length_c   1.000
_cell.angle_alpha   90.00
_cell.angle_beta   90.00
_cell.angle_gamma   90.00
#
_symmetry.space_group_name_H-M   'P 1'
#
loop_
_entity.id
_entity.type
_entity.pdbx_description
1 polymer ?
#
loop_
_entity_poly.entity_id
_entity_poly.type
_entity_poly.pdbx_seq_one_letter_code
_entity_poly.pdbx_strand_id
1 'polypeptide(L)'
;MTSNDGEIQLCEPAPFLYFENGQIAVTDGASVWLVIVTCEAMKGTARPPEMSLRRLVRFAEYYRDLAAAAIGRGDDIDGKVWVTEATVLSSPQTSGLHTELISSGHRPPSGIPQGPADARHGA
;
A
#
# COMPACT_ATOMS: atom_id res chain seq x y z
N MET A 1 5.79 -35.45 1.72
CA MET A 1 6.39 -34.27 2.36
C MET A 1 6.00 -33.09 1.50
N THR A 2 4.99 -32.34 1.91
CA THR A 2 4.52 -31.15 1.19
C THR A 2 5.57 -30.06 1.37
N SER A 3 6.31 -29.74 0.30
CA SER A 3 7.09 -28.51 0.25
C SER A 3 6.13 -27.37 0.51
N ASN A 4 6.21 -26.80 1.71
CA ASN A 4 5.68 -25.47 1.96
C ASN A 4 6.69 -24.57 1.24
N ASP A 5 6.45 -24.27 -0.04
CA ASP A 5 7.23 -23.25 -0.74
C ASP A 5 6.99 -21.97 0.07
N GLY A 6 7.98 -21.64 0.90
CA GLY A 6 7.84 -20.73 2.03
C GLY A 6 7.39 -19.37 1.56
N GLU A 7 6.09 -19.11 1.67
CA GLU A 7 5.52 -17.81 1.39
C GLU A 7 6.20 -16.80 2.29
N ILE A 8 6.84 -15.80 1.67
CA ILE A 8 7.51 -14.73 2.40
C ILE A 8 6.45 -13.91 3.13
N GLN A 9 6.59 -13.79 4.45
CA GLN A 9 5.68 -13.09 5.34
C GLN A 9 6.36 -11.88 5.97
N LEU A 10 5.57 -10.87 6.33
CA LEU A 10 6.03 -9.73 7.12
C LEU A 10 6.24 -10.17 8.57
N CYS A 11 7.38 -9.78 9.16
CA CYS A 11 7.65 -9.99 10.57
C CYS A 11 7.13 -8.84 11.43
N GLU A 12 6.90 -9.12 12.71
CA GLU A 12 6.89 -8.10 13.75
C GLU A 12 8.33 -7.82 14.23
N PRO A 13 8.69 -6.58 14.61
CA PRO A 13 7.82 -5.41 14.67
C PRO A 13 7.48 -4.85 13.29
N ALA A 14 6.35 -4.14 13.22
CA ALA A 14 5.92 -3.38 12.05
C ALA A 14 7.05 -2.50 11.43
N PRO A 15 6.94 -2.17 10.12
CA PRO A 15 7.93 -1.36 9.40
C PRO A 15 8.35 -0.09 10.15
N PHE A 16 9.60 0.33 9.99
CA PHE A 16 10.11 1.56 10.59
C PHE A 16 11.04 2.32 9.64
N LEU A 17 11.30 3.59 9.95
CA LEU A 17 12.28 4.39 9.21
C LEU A 17 13.62 4.41 9.96
N TYR A 18 14.71 4.25 9.22
CA TYR A 18 16.06 4.48 9.72
C TYR A 18 16.77 5.46 8.77
N PHE A 19 17.08 6.65 9.30
CA PHE A 19 17.39 7.83 8.49
C PHE A 19 16.32 8.08 7.42
N GLU A 20 16.67 7.95 6.15
CA GLU A 20 15.77 8.20 5.03
C GLU A 20 15.16 6.93 4.42
N ASN A 21 15.59 5.75 4.90
CA ASN A 21 15.21 4.47 4.33
C ASN A 21 14.17 3.76 5.20
N GLY A 22 13.27 3.04 4.54
CA GLY A 22 12.35 2.12 5.18
C GLY A 22 13.01 0.79 5.50
N GLN A 23 12.62 0.20 6.62
CA GLN A 23 13.10 -1.08 7.12
C GLN A 23 11.91 -2.00 7.35
N ILE A 24 11.92 -3.17 6.72
CA ILE A 24 10.88 -4.19 6.85
C ILE A 24 11.56 -5.54 7.04
N ALA A 25 11.21 -6.26 8.10
CA ALA A 25 11.68 -7.63 8.28
C ALA A 25 10.71 -8.60 7.60
N VAL A 26 11.24 -9.60 6.90
CA VAL A 26 10.46 -10.67 6.24
C VAL A 26 11.04 -12.04 6.52
N THR A 27 10.20 -13.09 6.44
CA THR A 27 10.61 -14.48 6.72
C THR A 27 9.84 -15.49 5.88
N ASP A 28 10.47 -16.61 5.55
CA ASP A 28 9.83 -17.82 5.00
C ASP A 28 9.53 -18.87 6.08
N GLY A 29 9.77 -18.53 7.36
CA GLY A 29 9.69 -19.42 8.52
C GLY A 29 11.00 -20.15 8.87
N ALA A 30 12.00 -20.15 7.98
CA ALA A 30 13.31 -20.75 8.23
C ALA A 30 14.41 -19.70 8.38
N SER A 31 14.35 -18.63 7.58
CA SER A 31 15.30 -17.53 7.56
C SER A 31 14.58 -16.18 7.70
N VAL A 32 15.33 -15.16 8.09
CA VAL A 32 14.83 -13.79 8.22
C VAL A 32 15.71 -12.86 7.40
N TRP A 33 15.08 -12.00 6.61
CA TRP A 33 15.75 -10.97 5.81
C TRP A 33 15.32 -9.57 6.24
N LEU A 34 16.24 -8.62 6.16
CA LEU A 34 15.97 -7.21 6.30
C LEU A 34 15.80 -6.58 4.91
N VAL A 35 14.59 -6.16 4.60
CA VAL A 35 14.27 -5.39 3.39
C VAL A 35 14.51 -3.91 3.66
N ILE A 36 15.43 -3.33 2.90
CA ILE A 36 15.80 -1.93 2.97
C ILE A 36 15.20 -1.22 1.75
N VAL A 37 14.19 -0.40 2.00
CA VAL A 37 13.50 0.40 0.98
C VAL A 37 14.12 1.78 0.91
N THR A 38 14.71 2.16 -0.23
CA THR A 38 15.38 3.47 -0.32
C THR A 38 14.39 4.64 -0.30
N CYS A 39 14.87 5.83 0.06
CA CYS A 39 14.10 7.07 0.01
C CYS A 39 13.45 7.31 -1.36
N GLU A 40 14.22 7.09 -2.43
CA GLU A 40 13.80 7.22 -3.82
C GLU A 40 12.76 6.15 -4.18
N ALA A 41 12.92 4.92 -3.70
CA ALA A 41 11.93 3.87 -3.89
C ALA A 41 10.58 4.25 -3.27
N MET A 42 10.57 4.75 -2.03
CA MET A 42 9.34 5.22 -1.37
C MET A 42 8.68 6.37 -2.13
N LYS A 43 9.47 7.34 -2.60
CA LYS A 43 8.98 8.46 -3.42
C LYS A 43 8.46 8.01 -4.78
N GLY A 44 9.11 7.03 -5.41
CA GLY A 44 8.74 6.47 -6.71
C GLY A 44 7.53 5.52 -6.67
N THR A 45 7.14 5.04 -5.49
CA THR A 45 6.07 4.05 -5.34
C THR A 45 4.68 4.60 -5.69
N ALA A 46 4.40 5.87 -5.37
CA ALA A 46 3.10 6.49 -5.66
C ALA A 46 3.17 8.01 -5.72
N ARG A 47 2.12 8.65 -6.25
CA ARG A 47 1.96 10.11 -6.26
C ARG A 47 1.03 10.59 -5.12
N PRO A 48 1.31 11.74 -4.48
CA PRO A 48 2.53 12.55 -4.61
C PRO A 48 3.74 11.80 -4.03
N PRO A 49 4.99 12.16 -4.44
CA PRO A 49 6.19 11.54 -3.91
C PRO A 49 6.33 11.86 -2.43
N GLU A 50 6.44 10.84 -1.59
CA GLU A 50 6.52 10.98 -0.14
C GLU A 50 7.51 9.99 0.44
N MET A 51 8.31 10.43 1.41
CA MET A 51 9.08 9.55 2.30
C MET A 51 8.47 9.65 3.68
N SER A 52 7.62 8.68 4.03
CA SER A 52 6.94 8.66 5.32
C SER A 52 6.70 7.24 5.80
N LEU A 53 6.67 7.05 7.12
CA LEU A 53 6.33 5.77 7.72
C LEU A 53 4.94 5.29 7.28
N ARG A 54 3.98 6.19 7.15
CA ARG A 54 2.64 5.87 6.64
C ARG A 54 2.69 5.27 5.24
N ARG A 55 3.54 5.80 4.36
CA ARG A 55 3.73 5.25 3.01
C ARG A 55 4.38 3.88 3.07
N LEU A 56 5.44 3.73 3.86
CA LEU A 56 6.12 2.45 4.04
C LEU A 56 5.17 1.35 4.52
N VAL A 57 4.36 1.64 5.55
CA VAL A 57 3.37 0.70 6.10
C VAL A 57 2.29 0.39 5.06
N ARG A 58 1.78 1.39 4.33
CA ARG A 58 0.73 1.21 3.32
C ARG A 58 1.16 0.29 2.17
N PHE A 59 2.44 0.31 1.81
CA PHE A 59 2.99 -0.48 0.70
C PHE A 59 3.90 -1.62 1.19
N ALA A 60 3.80 -2.03 2.46
CA ALA A 60 4.66 -3.06 3.04
C ALA A 60 4.54 -4.40 2.31
N GLU A 61 3.33 -4.82 1.96
CA GLU A 61 3.09 -6.05 1.17
C GLU A 61 3.69 -5.96 -0.23
N TYR A 62 3.58 -4.81 -0.89
CA TYR A 62 4.21 -4.58 -2.19
C TYR A 62 5.74 -4.73 -2.09
N TYR A 63 6.37 -4.13 -1.09
CA TYR A 63 7.82 -4.27 -0.89
C TYR A 63 8.23 -5.70 -0.49
N ARG A 64 7.39 -6.41 0.27
CA ARG A 64 7.55 -7.84 0.57
C ARG A 64 7.55 -8.67 -0.71
N ASP A 65 6.64 -8.40 -1.64
CA ASP A 65 6.55 -9.16 -2.90
C ASP A 65 7.78 -8.91 -3.79
N LEU A 66 8.26 -7.66 -3.84
CA LEU A 66 9.53 -7.34 -4.50
C LEU A 66 10.71 -8.07 -3.84
N ALA A 67 10.74 -8.11 -2.51
CA ALA A 67 11.77 -8.81 -1.77
C ALA A 67 11.70 -10.33 -1.99
N ALA A 68 10.51 -10.92 -2.01
CA ALA A 68 10.31 -12.34 -2.28
C ALA A 68 10.84 -12.72 -3.66
N ALA A 69 10.56 -11.89 -4.68
CA ALA A 69 11.10 -12.08 -6.02
C ALA A 69 12.63 -11.97 -6.05
N ALA A 70 13.24 -11.06 -5.27
CA ALA A 70 14.69 -10.91 -5.16
C ALA A 70 15.35 -12.09 -4.43
N ILE A 71 14.78 -12.54 -3.31
CA ILE A 71 15.22 -13.72 -2.55
C ILE A 71 15.16 -14.97 -3.43
N GLY A 72 14.07 -15.14 -4.20
CA GLY A 72 13.93 -16.27 -5.13
C GLY A 72 14.98 -16.30 -6.25
N ARG A 73 15.63 -15.16 -6.55
CA ARG A 73 16.75 -15.08 -7.49
C ARG A 73 18.13 -15.21 -6.82
N GLY A 74 18.18 -15.19 -5.49
CA GLY A 74 19.43 -15.13 -4.72
C GLY A 74 20.08 -13.75 -4.72
N ASP A 75 19.28 -12.68 -4.88
CA ASP A 75 19.77 -11.28 -4.88
C ASP A 75 19.94 -10.71 -3.46
N ASP A 76 19.74 -11.50 -2.40
CA ASP A 76 20.00 -11.06 -1.04
C ASP A 76 21.51 -11.07 -0.73
N ILE A 77 21.95 -10.08 0.03
CA ILE A 77 23.35 -9.92 0.42
C ILE A 77 23.38 -9.83 1.93
N ASP A 78 23.99 -10.82 2.60
CA ASP A 78 24.14 -10.83 4.07
C ASP A 78 22.78 -10.68 4.79
N GLY A 79 21.78 -11.42 4.32
CA GLY A 79 20.41 -11.36 4.87
C GLY A 79 19.70 -10.03 4.62
N LYS A 80 20.18 -9.21 3.68
CA LYS A 80 19.57 -7.92 3.33
C LYS A 80 19.11 -7.92 1.88
N VAL A 81 17.96 -7.31 1.65
CA VAL A 81 17.37 -7.14 0.32
C VAL A 81 17.15 -5.65 0.07
N TRP A 82 17.69 -5.14 -1.03
CA TRP A 82 17.57 -3.73 -1.38
C TRP A 82 16.42 -3.50 -2.36
N VAL A 83 15.45 -2.69 -1.94
CA VAL A 83 14.39 -2.18 -2.81
C VAL A 83 14.75 -0.76 -3.19
N THR A 84 15.25 -0.58 -4.41
CA THR A 84 15.66 0.70 -4.98
C THR A 84 14.57 1.29 -5.85
N GLU A 85 14.71 2.56 -6.24
CA GLU A 85 13.80 3.17 -7.22
C GLU A 85 13.76 2.37 -8.53
N ALA A 86 14.91 1.86 -9.00
CA ALA A 86 14.97 1.02 -10.19
C ALA A 86 14.17 -0.29 -10.01
N THR A 87 14.20 -0.88 -8.81
CA THR A 87 13.38 -2.06 -8.46
C THR A 87 11.89 -1.74 -8.57
N VAL A 88 11.46 -0.58 -8.05
CA VAL A 88 10.06 -0.12 -8.12
C VAL A 88 9.65 0.16 -9.58
N LEU A 89 10.48 0.85 -10.35
CA LEU A 89 10.20 1.22 -11.74
C LEU A 89 10.20 0.04 -12.71
N SER A 90 10.99 -1.00 -12.43
CA SER A 90 11.04 -2.22 -13.26
C SER A 90 9.98 -3.25 -12.87
N SER A 91 9.32 -3.08 -11.73
CA SER A 91 8.23 -3.96 -11.32
C SER A 91 6.98 -3.73 -12.17
N PRO A 92 6.22 -4.79 -12.52
CA PRO A 92 4.89 -4.63 -13.06
C PRO A 92 4.07 -3.80 -12.06
N GLN A 93 3.63 -2.60 -12.45
CA GLN A 93 2.78 -1.79 -11.58
C GLN A 93 1.59 -2.64 -11.18
N THR A 94 1.40 -2.85 -9.87
CA THR A 94 0.16 -3.39 -9.33
C THR A 94 -0.93 -2.35 -9.62
N SER A 95 -1.45 -2.38 -10.84
CA SER A 95 -2.56 -1.55 -11.28
C SER A 95 -3.81 -2.10 -10.60
N GLY A 96 -4.04 -1.72 -9.35
CA GLY A 96 -5.22 -2.13 -8.61
C GLY A 96 -5.07 -1.82 -7.12
N LEU A 97 -6.05 -1.10 -6.57
CA LEU A 97 -6.19 -0.63 -5.17
C LEU A 97 -5.44 0.70 -4.93
N HIS A 98 -5.98 1.86 -5.29
CA HIS A 98 -7.27 2.37 -4.83
C HIS A 98 -7.64 3.56 -5.75
N THR A 99 -8.32 3.29 -6.88
CA THR A 99 -9.12 4.34 -7.51
C THR A 99 -10.21 4.65 -6.49
N GLU A 100 -10.11 5.83 -5.90
CA GLU A 100 -11.18 6.46 -5.14
C GLU A 100 -12.52 6.17 -5.83
N LEU A 101 -13.49 5.75 -5.03
CA LEU A 101 -14.90 6.02 -5.28
C LEU A 101 -15.06 7.54 -5.36
N ILE A 102 -14.66 8.12 -6.50
CA ILE A 102 -15.01 9.49 -6.86
C ILE A 102 -16.51 9.44 -7.17
N SER A 103 -17.29 9.85 -6.17
CA SER A 103 -18.50 10.65 -6.34
C SER A 103 -19.50 10.15 -7.39
N SER A 104 -20.32 9.16 -7.04
CA SER A 104 -21.71 9.20 -7.49
C SER A 104 -22.43 10.26 -6.67
N GLY A 105 -22.27 11.52 -7.08
CA GLY A 105 -23.06 12.64 -6.60
C GLY A 105 -24.53 12.33 -6.81
N HIS A 106 -25.21 11.89 -5.74
CA HIS A 106 -26.65 11.81 -5.73
C HIS A 106 -27.18 13.24 -5.64
N ARG A 107 -27.37 13.82 -6.82
CA ARG A 107 -28.07 15.08 -7.05
C ARG A 107 -29.41 15.05 -6.31
N PRO A 108 -29.67 15.91 -5.32
CA PRO A 108 -31.04 16.09 -4.86
C PRO A 108 -31.82 16.77 -5.98
N PRO A 109 -33.03 16.32 -6.35
CA PRO A 109 -33.86 17.06 -7.28
C PRO A 109 -34.30 18.36 -6.60
N SER A 110 -33.74 19.46 -7.05
CA SER A 110 -34.19 20.80 -6.73
C SER A 110 -35.49 21.12 -7.47
N GLY A 111 -36.52 21.47 -6.71
CA GLY A 111 -37.46 22.54 -7.07
C GLY A 111 -38.93 22.14 -7.31
N ILE A 112 -39.80 22.47 -6.35
CA ILE A 112 -41.03 23.24 -6.61
C ILE A 112 -41.24 24.25 -5.45
N PRO A 113 -41.43 25.56 -5.73
CA PRO A 113 -41.81 26.56 -4.72
C PRO A 113 -43.34 26.64 -4.49
N GLN A 114 -43.68 26.76 -3.19
CA GLN A 114 -44.86 27.32 -2.50
C GLN A 114 -46.27 27.43 -3.14
N GLY A 115 -47.27 27.07 -2.32
CA GLY A 115 -48.62 27.67 -2.31
C GLY A 115 -49.23 27.61 -0.89
N PRO A 116 -49.81 28.70 -0.34
CA PRO A 116 -50.28 28.76 1.06
C PRO A 116 -51.79 28.47 1.22
N ALA A 117 -52.15 28.10 2.46
CA ALA A 117 -53.43 28.23 3.16
C ALA A 117 -54.74 27.88 2.42
N ASP A 118 -55.53 26.95 2.97
CA ASP A 118 -56.96 27.24 3.24
C ASP A 118 -57.64 26.24 4.19
N ALA A 119 -58.54 26.82 5.00
CA ALA A 119 -59.23 26.27 6.16
C ALA A 119 -60.39 25.32 5.84
N ARG A 120 -60.70 24.39 6.79
CA ARG A 120 -62.04 23.81 7.08
C ARG A 120 -62.02 23.24 8.52
N HIS A 121 -62.58 23.90 9.54
CA HIS A 121 -63.97 23.87 10.05
C HIS A 121 -64.80 22.59 9.79
N GLY A 122 -65.38 22.08 10.89
CA GLY A 122 -66.58 21.23 10.96
C GLY A 122 -66.29 19.79 11.40
N ALA A 123 -66.97 19.18 12.37
CA ALA A 123 -68.05 19.58 13.27
C ALA A 123 -68.05 18.62 14.47
#